data_AF-A0A931RDT7-F1
#
_entry.id   AF-A0A931RDT7-F1
#
_cell.length_a   1.000
_cell.length_b   1.000
_cell.length_c   1.000
_cell.angle_alpha   90.00
_cell.angle_beta   90.00
_cell.angle_gamma   90.00
#
_symmetry.space_group_name_H-M   'P 1'
#
loop_
_entity.id
_entity.type
_entity.pdbx_description
1 polymer ?
#
loop_
_entity_poly.entity_id
_entity_poly.type
_entity_poly.pdbx_seq_one_letter_code
_entity_poly.pdbx_strand_id
1 'polypeptide(L)'
;MPQNAAEQIKIGESFERRRHELLRFALAPEAGRLAMAETYSESLEKRRDDELISTLAEGLKGQVNTHYAFELVNGQLVAGDGEPIEELLLRGLRSDIKLASEDNFFSFLPQRSRAELDNFRLVQTMARGEAGFNTLLEISPYNEELDTSQTNRDRLVRAAQKPYWGRTMIRLSHWNGQQMHIIKLSSSVEIFKEAAQRAFNYQFIAENANEMLAKPIRFNIVDNSWRYLPDKLSSTVDTVLSVRYGGEWRQGRPVSESVDLQKYVQSQTEVLAGLKRADRRLAKQYPDFEDYQKAFEREIYNCLALLEKRLELGKTNEKIVDYEAASADVGGMAQAEGKTYDACGLIIDAGKNSQTSTAQQTGYESLLRLENKRISCYGCKKDVIVDKKYLEKGKLHCNKCGYHLDVCTGKASYKKVNKNLTSQASGGRSAFREWWQRQKQEEEIKKIAQRQATAELGKKVTYLDVRRHEKQIRRRLAS
;
A
#
# COMPACT_ATOMS: atom_id res chain seq x y z
N MET A 1 26.96 -3.69 26.24
CA MET A 1 26.80 -4.04 24.82
C MET A 1 26.05 -5.37 24.77
N PRO A 2 24.77 -5.40 24.36
CA PRO A 2 24.07 -6.67 24.23
C PRO A 2 24.59 -7.38 22.97
N GLN A 3 25.11 -8.58 23.17
CA GLN A 3 25.50 -9.50 22.11
C GLN A 3 24.25 -9.98 21.35
N ASN A 4 24.44 -10.28 20.07
CA ASN A 4 23.43 -10.64 19.07
C ASN A 4 22.39 -11.65 19.57
N ALA A 5 21.16 -11.18 19.80
CA ALA A 5 19.99 -12.03 19.95
C ALA A 5 19.55 -12.72 18.62
N ALA A 6 20.19 -12.37 17.50
CA ALA A 6 19.90 -12.95 16.18
C ALA A 6 20.63 -14.28 15.89
N GLU A 7 21.61 -14.67 16.72
CA GLU A 7 22.49 -15.83 16.44
C GLU A 7 22.09 -17.13 17.17
N GLN A 8 20.93 -17.18 17.85
CA GLN A 8 20.48 -18.38 18.57
C GLN A 8 19.08 -18.87 18.13
N ILE A 9 18.80 -18.88 16.84
CA ILE A 9 17.70 -19.70 16.30
C ILE A 9 18.16 -21.17 16.36
N LYS A 10 17.65 -21.92 17.33
CA LYS A 10 18.07 -23.32 17.58
C LYS A 10 17.66 -24.23 16.42
N ILE A 11 18.58 -25.11 16.02
CA ILE A 11 18.29 -26.25 15.13
C ILE A 11 17.27 -27.13 15.86
N GLY A 12 16.01 -27.11 15.40
CA GLY A 12 14.89 -27.84 16.01
C GLY A 12 13.55 -27.07 16.05
N GLU A 13 13.55 -25.76 15.79
CA GLU A 13 12.32 -24.97 15.70
C GLU A 13 11.58 -25.18 14.36
N SER A 14 10.25 -25.19 14.39
CA SER A 14 9.42 -25.31 13.18
C SER A 14 9.68 -24.14 12.23
N PHE A 15 9.55 -24.39 10.92
CA PHE A 15 9.77 -23.37 9.88
C PHE A 15 8.91 -22.12 10.11
N GLU A 16 7.68 -22.31 10.58
CA GLU A 16 6.71 -21.27 10.85
C GLU A 16 7.14 -20.38 12.00
N ARG A 17 7.77 -20.94 13.03
CA ARG A 17 8.39 -20.18 14.12
C ARG A 17 9.52 -19.32 13.60
N ARG A 18 10.37 -19.84 12.71
CA ARG A 18 11.48 -19.07 12.10
C ARG A 18 11.00 -17.99 11.13
N ARG A 19 10.03 -18.29 10.27
CA ARG A 19 9.35 -17.31 9.39
C ARG A 19 8.68 -16.21 10.21
N HIS A 20 7.99 -16.57 11.29
CA HIS A 20 7.35 -15.62 12.18
C HIS A 20 8.36 -14.82 13.01
N GLU A 21 9.47 -15.41 13.45
CA GLU A 21 10.56 -14.72 14.14
C GLU A 21 11.32 -13.74 13.23
N LEU A 22 11.44 -14.04 11.93
CA LEU A 22 12.03 -13.11 10.96
C LEU A 22 11.06 -12.00 10.55
N LEU A 23 9.76 -12.29 10.41
CA LEU A 23 8.71 -11.26 10.32
C LEU A 23 8.68 -10.40 11.60
N ARG A 24 9.04 -10.95 12.77
CA ARG A 24 9.26 -10.22 14.05
C ARG A 24 10.36 -9.16 13.94
N PHE A 25 11.39 -9.39 13.11
CA PHE A 25 12.50 -8.47 12.88
C PHE A 25 12.26 -7.50 11.71
N ALA A 26 11.45 -7.88 10.72
CA ALA A 26 11.06 -7.01 9.62
C ALA A 26 9.85 -6.11 9.99
N LEU A 27 8.80 -6.64 10.63
CA LEU A 27 7.52 -5.98 10.90
C LEU A 27 6.72 -6.72 12.04
N ALA A 28 6.80 -6.23 13.29
CA ALA A 28 5.88 -6.44 14.45
C ALA A 28 6.28 -7.42 15.60
N PRO A 29 6.34 -6.96 16.88
CA PRO A 29 6.81 -7.77 18.01
C PRO A 29 5.78 -8.62 18.81
N GLU A 30 4.47 -8.36 18.75
CA GLU A 30 3.50 -8.93 19.73
C GLU A 30 2.65 -10.12 19.24
N ALA A 31 2.25 -10.17 17.96
CA ALA A 31 1.50 -11.31 17.40
C ALA A 31 2.30 -12.63 17.47
N GLY A 32 3.62 -12.56 17.26
CA GLY A 32 4.50 -13.72 17.37
C GLY A 32 4.71 -14.20 18.81
N ARG A 33 4.31 -13.40 19.81
CA ARG A 33 4.35 -13.83 21.22
C ARG A 33 3.07 -14.54 21.65
N LEU A 34 1.92 -14.19 21.05
CA LEU A 34 0.63 -14.84 21.32
C LEU A 34 0.46 -16.14 20.52
N ALA A 35 0.90 -16.18 19.25
CA ALA A 35 0.83 -17.40 18.42
C ALA A 35 1.75 -18.55 18.91
N MET A 36 2.75 -18.23 19.74
CA MET A 36 3.67 -19.20 20.35
C MET A 36 3.19 -19.72 21.70
N ALA A 37 2.16 -19.13 22.30
CA ALA A 37 1.47 -19.68 23.46
C ALA A 37 0.40 -20.66 22.97
N GLU A 38 0.86 -21.84 22.52
CA GLU A 38 0.05 -23.04 22.36
C GLU A 38 -1.20 -22.95 21.45
N THR A 39 -1.06 -22.68 20.15
CA THR A 39 -1.80 -23.41 19.09
C THR A 39 -1.43 -22.91 17.70
N TYR A 40 -1.12 -23.86 16.82
CA TYR A 40 -1.23 -23.68 15.38
C TYR A 40 -2.75 -23.53 15.09
N SER A 41 -3.29 -22.32 15.17
CA SER A 41 -4.73 -22.13 15.01
C SER A 41 -5.10 -22.27 13.53
N GLU A 42 -6.09 -23.12 13.23
CA GLU A 42 -6.73 -23.23 11.89
C GLU A 42 -7.10 -21.86 11.31
N SER A 43 -7.30 -20.91 12.21
CA SER A 43 -7.62 -19.50 12.00
C SER A 43 -6.55 -18.75 11.17
N LEU A 44 -5.25 -18.96 11.44
CA LEU A 44 -4.15 -18.32 10.69
C LEU A 44 -3.95 -18.95 9.30
N GLU A 45 -4.11 -20.27 9.17
CA GLU A 45 -4.03 -20.94 7.87
C GLU A 45 -5.14 -20.46 6.94
N LYS A 46 -6.37 -20.29 7.47
CA LYS A 46 -7.49 -19.71 6.73
C LYS A 46 -7.20 -18.30 6.24
N ARG A 47 -6.63 -17.42 7.08
CA ARG A 47 -6.27 -16.07 6.63
C ARG A 47 -5.27 -16.11 5.48
N ARG A 48 -4.21 -16.91 5.60
CA ARG A 48 -3.20 -17.05 4.54
C ARG A 48 -3.84 -17.51 3.24
N ASP A 49 -4.80 -18.44 3.34
CA ASP A 49 -5.54 -18.92 2.17
C ASP A 49 -6.39 -17.82 1.54
N ASP A 50 -7.12 -17.04 2.33
CA ASP A 50 -7.93 -15.91 1.85
C ASP A 50 -7.07 -14.83 1.18
N GLU A 51 -5.91 -14.49 1.78
CA GLU A 51 -4.94 -13.54 1.22
C GLU A 51 -4.32 -14.05 -0.09
N LEU A 52 -3.94 -15.33 -0.14
CA LEU A 52 -3.39 -15.95 -1.33
C LEU A 52 -4.40 -15.95 -2.48
N ILE A 53 -5.65 -16.34 -2.20
CA ILE A 53 -6.73 -16.34 -3.19
C ILE A 53 -7.00 -14.93 -3.68
N SER A 54 -7.08 -13.93 -2.78
CA SER A 54 -7.27 -12.52 -3.17
C SER A 54 -6.11 -12.05 -4.05
N THR A 55 -4.87 -12.36 -3.68
CA THR A 55 -3.67 -12.01 -4.46
C THR A 55 -3.72 -12.61 -5.86
N LEU A 56 -4.07 -13.90 -5.97
CA LEU A 56 -4.19 -14.58 -7.26
C LEU A 56 -5.33 -14.00 -8.09
N ALA A 57 -6.48 -13.69 -7.48
CA ALA A 57 -7.62 -13.10 -8.18
C ALA A 57 -7.29 -11.69 -8.69
N GLU A 58 -6.62 -10.87 -7.87
CA GLU A 58 -6.23 -9.50 -8.23
C GLU A 58 -5.13 -9.45 -9.29
N GLY A 59 -4.24 -10.45 -9.33
CA GLY A 59 -3.21 -10.55 -10.35
C GLY A 59 -3.74 -10.81 -11.77
N LEU A 60 -4.97 -11.30 -11.89
CA LEU A 60 -5.64 -11.59 -13.17
C LEU A 60 -6.42 -10.38 -13.69
N LYS A 61 -6.61 -10.30 -15.02
CA LYS A 61 -7.44 -9.25 -15.63
C LYS A 61 -8.92 -9.66 -15.58
N GLY A 62 -9.72 -8.85 -14.90
CA GLY A 62 -11.15 -9.09 -14.78
C GLY A 62 -11.72 -8.38 -13.55
N GLN A 63 -12.77 -8.97 -12.98
CA GLN A 63 -13.47 -8.43 -11.83
C GLN A 63 -13.07 -9.17 -10.55
N VAL A 64 -12.78 -8.42 -9.49
CA VAL A 64 -12.57 -8.98 -8.16
C VAL A 64 -13.73 -8.56 -7.27
N ASN A 65 -14.50 -9.54 -6.79
CA ASN A 65 -15.55 -9.33 -5.79
C ASN A 65 -15.15 -10.07 -4.51
N THR A 66 -14.72 -9.33 -3.50
CA THR A 66 -14.34 -9.90 -2.21
C THR A 66 -15.36 -9.56 -1.14
N HIS A 67 -15.77 -10.58 -0.39
CA HIS A 67 -16.64 -10.46 0.76
C HIS A 67 -15.91 -10.95 2.00
N TYR A 68 -15.68 -10.03 2.95
CA TYR A 68 -15.11 -10.36 4.25
C TYR A 68 -16.17 -10.17 5.32
N ALA A 69 -16.18 -11.09 6.29
CA ALA A 69 -17.00 -11.01 7.49
C ALA A 69 -16.09 -10.83 8.71
N PHE A 70 -16.39 -9.83 9.54
CA PHE A 70 -15.73 -9.59 10.82
C PHE A 70 -16.72 -9.67 11.96
N GLU A 71 -16.26 -10.14 13.11
CA GLU A 71 -17.06 -10.27 14.32
C GLU A 71 -16.68 -9.18 15.32
N LEU A 72 -17.65 -8.74 16.13
CA LEU A 72 -17.39 -7.79 17.21
C LEU A 72 -17.11 -8.56 18.49
N VAL A 73 -15.85 -8.62 18.91
CA VAL A 73 -15.41 -9.30 20.13
C VAL A 73 -14.82 -8.26 21.08
N ASN A 74 -15.35 -8.17 22.30
CA ASN A 74 -14.91 -7.20 23.32
C ASN A 74 -14.86 -5.74 22.80
N GLY A 75 -15.78 -5.36 21.92
CA GLY A 75 -15.84 -4.01 21.34
C GLY A 75 -14.84 -3.73 20.22
N GLN A 76 -14.13 -4.74 19.73
CA GLN A 76 -13.20 -4.67 18.59
C GLN A 76 -13.67 -5.55 17.45
N LEU A 77 -13.48 -5.10 16.21
CA LEU A 77 -13.71 -5.96 15.05
C LEU A 77 -12.50 -6.87 14.85
N VAL A 78 -12.75 -8.18 14.90
CA VAL A 78 -11.75 -9.23 14.72
C VAL A 78 -11.95 -9.96 13.40
N ALA A 79 -10.85 -10.32 12.74
CA ALA A 79 -10.88 -11.23 11.61
C ALA A 79 -11.25 -12.66 12.04
N GLY A 80 -11.55 -13.51 11.06
CA GLY A 80 -11.81 -14.93 11.30
C GLY A 80 -10.64 -15.69 11.93
N ASP A 81 -9.45 -15.09 11.99
CA ASP A 81 -8.30 -15.63 12.70
C ASP A 81 -8.23 -15.22 14.19
N GLY A 82 -9.11 -14.33 14.64
CA GLY A 82 -9.16 -13.78 15.99
C GLY A 82 -8.37 -12.49 16.20
N GLU A 83 -7.61 -12.01 15.21
CA GLU A 83 -6.80 -10.80 15.38
C GLU A 83 -7.64 -9.52 15.20
N PRO A 84 -7.48 -8.52 16.08
CA PRO A 84 -8.11 -7.21 15.91
C PRO A 84 -7.61 -6.51 14.65
N ILE A 85 -8.52 -6.10 13.77
CA ILE A 85 -8.17 -5.44 12.50
C ILE A 85 -7.50 -4.08 12.73
N GLU A 86 -7.83 -3.37 13.83
CA GLU A 86 -7.18 -2.10 14.15
C GLU A 86 -5.67 -2.26 14.33
N GLU A 87 -5.22 -3.35 14.93
CA GLU A 87 -3.80 -3.63 15.16
C GLU A 87 -3.06 -3.92 13.86
N LEU A 88 -3.70 -4.62 12.91
CA LEU A 88 -3.19 -4.80 11.56
C LEU A 88 -2.97 -3.46 10.86
N LEU A 89 -3.97 -2.56 10.89
CA LEU A 89 -3.87 -1.24 10.27
C LEU A 89 -2.84 -0.33 10.96
N LEU A 90 -2.73 -0.38 12.29
CA LEU A 90 -1.71 0.34 13.04
C LEU A 90 -0.30 -0.12 12.68
N ARG A 91 -0.09 -1.41 12.43
CA ARG A 91 1.19 -1.94 11.95
C ARG A 91 1.51 -1.45 10.54
N GLY A 92 0.52 -1.47 9.64
CA GLY A 92 0.65 -0.87 8.30
C GLY A 92 1.10 0.59 8.38
N LEU A 93 0.38 1.41 9.16
CA LEU A 93 0.73 2.82 9.37
C LEU A 93 2.16 3.01 9.90
N ARG A 94 2.62 2.20 10.86
CA ARG A 94 4.00 2.27 11.36
C ARG A 94 5.03 1.93 10.29
N SER A 95 4.74 0.92 9.46
CA SER A 95 5.56 0.55 8.31
C SER A 95 5.66 1.71 7.31
N ASP A 96 4.53 2.33 6.99
CA ASP A 96 4.46 3.44 6.04
C ASP A 96 5.19 4.69 6.56
N ILE A 97 5.10 4.98 7.85
CA ILE A 97 5.90 6.05 8.49
C ILE A 97 7.39 5.78 8.35
N LYS A 98 7.80 4.53 8.57
CA LYS A 98 9.21 4.13 8.42
C LYS A 98 9.66 4.31 6.96
N LEU A 99 8.91 3.77 6.00
CA LEU A 99 9.21 3.93 4.56
C LEU A 99 9.28 5.40 4.15
N ALA A 100 8.32 6.22 4.58
CA ALA A 100 8.30 7.66 4.32
C ALA A 100 9.48 8.42 4.96
N SER A 101 10.00 7.93 6.08
CA SER A 101 11.18 8.51 6.74
C SER A 101 12.49 8.13 6.05
N GLU A 102 12.52 6.97 5.38
CA GLU A 102 13.65 6.46 4.61
C GLU A 102 13.68 7.05 3.19
N ASP A 103 12.51 7.28 2.58
CA ASP A 103 12.39 7.96 1.30
C ASP A 103 11.15 8.86 1.20
N ASN A 104 11.39 10.13 0.83
CA ASN A 104 10.35 11.14 0.63
C ASN A 104 9.37 10.81 -0.51
N PHE A 105 9.70 9.88 -1.41
CA PHE A 105 8.76 9.34 -2.39
C PHE A 105 7.52 8.75 -1.72
N PHE A 106 7.70 8.06 -0.58
CA PHE A 106 6.62 7.41 0.17
C PHE A 106 5.88 8.34 1.14
N SER A 107 6.11 9.66 1.08
CA SER A 107 5.53 10.62 2.03
C SER A 107 3.99 10.63 2.06
N PHE A 108 3.34 10.09 1.04
CA PHE A 108 1.88 9.97 0.96
C PHE A 108 1.32 8.75 1.71
N LEU A 109 2.10 7.68 1.91
CA LEU A 109 1.62 6.44 2.53
C LEU A 109 1.12 6.66 3.97
N PRO A 110 1.83 7.40 4.86
CA PRO A 110 1.33 7.61 6.22
C PRO A 110 -0.01 8.33 6.28
N GLN A 111 -0.25 9.28 5.36
CA GLN A 111 -1.51 10.03 5.31
C GLN A 111 -2.66 9.11 4.88
N ARG A 112 -2.41 8.26 3.86
CA ARG A 112 -3.38 7.27 3.39
C ARG A 112 -3.72 6.26 4.48
N SER A 113 -2.71 5.62 5.08
CA SER A 113 -2.92 4.61 6.12
C SER A 113 -3.55 5.19 7.38
N ARG A 114 -3.33 6.47 7.65
CA ARG A 114 -4.07 7.18 8.70
C ARG A 114 -5.54 7.33 8.36
N ALA A 115 -5.87 7.73 7.13
CA ALA A 115 -7.25 7.83 6.69
C ALA A 115 -7.96 6.45 6.67
N GLU A 116 -7.27 5.39 6.25
CA GLU A 116 -7.80 4.02 6.31
C GLU A 116 -8.08 3.57 7.76
N LEU A 117 -7.17 3.87 8.69
CA LEU A 117 -7.35 3.60 10.11
C LEU A 117 -8.51 4.41 10.71
N ASP A 118 -8.63 5.69 10.37
CA ASP A 118 -9.70 6.54 10.87
C ASP A 118 -11.08 6.10 10.30
N ASN A 119 -11.13 5.66 9.03
CA ASN A 119 -12.32 5.01 8.47
C ASN A 119 -12.64 3.69 9.17
N PHE A 120 -11.64 2.86 9.44
CA PHE A 120 -11.86 1.61 10.15
C PHE A 120 -12.42 1.85 11.57
N ARG A 121 -11.91 2.85 12.28
CA ARG A 121 -12.46 3.25 13.58
C ARG A 121 -13.93 3.65 13.48
N LEU A 122 -14.31 4.33 12.40
CA LEU A 122 -15.71 4.66 12.13
C LEU A 122 -16.55 3.40 11.91
N VAL A 123 -16.03 2.40 11.19
CA VAL A 123 -16.66 1.08 11.00
C VAL A 123 -16.80 0.34 12.34
N GLN A 124 -15.82 0.45 13.23
CA GLN A 124 -15.89 -0.14 14.58
C GLN A 124 -16.92 0.56 15.46
N THR A 125 -16.97 1.90 15.46
CA THR A 125 -18.03 2.69 16.10
C THR A 125 -19.42 2.31 15.58
N MET A 126 -19.53 2.06 14.27
CA MET A 126 -20.76 1.54 13.65
C MET A 126 -21.15 0.16 14.19
N ALA A 127 -20.20 -0.78 14.25
CA ALA A 127 -20.46 -2.12 14.80
C ALA A 127 -20.88 -2.09 16.28
N ARG A 128 -20.33 -1.16 17.08
CA ARG A 128 -20.72 -0.94 18.48
C ARG A 128 -22.10 -0.27 18.64
N GLY A 129 -22.75 0.14 17.55
CA GLY A 129 -24.03 0.84 17.60
C GLY A 129 -23.93 2.32 18.01
N GLU A 130 -22.73 2.90 17.98
CA GLU A 130 -22.47 4.26 18.47
C GLU A 130 -22.56 5.33 17.36
N ALA A 131 -22.56 4.92 16.08
CA ALA A 131 -22.35 5.84 14.96
C ALA A 131 -23.62 6.51 14.41
N GLY A 132 -24.82 6.06 14.80
CA GLY A 132 -26.10 6.54 14.27
C GLY A 132 -26.40 6.13 12.80
N PHE A 133 -25.55 5.28 12.22
CA PHE A 133 -25.71 4.65 10.91
C PHE A 133 -25.19 3.22 10.99
N ASN A 134 -25.59 2.36 10.05
CA ASN A 134 -25.17 0.95 10.01
C ASN A 134 -24.56 0.53 8.66
N THR A 135 -24.40 1.48 7.73
CA THR A 135 -23.80 1.24 6.43
C THR A 135 -22.90 2.40 6.03
N LEU A 136 -21.72 2.10 5.51
CA LEU A 136 -20.74 3.03 4.96
C LEU A 136 -20.39 2.65 3.53
N LEU A 137 -20.36 3.63 2.64
CA LEU A 137 -19.85 3.49 1.29
C LEU A 137 -18.65 4.42 1.10
N GLU A 138 -17.51 3.85 0.78
CA GLU A 138 -16.24 4.53 0.63
C GLU A 138 -15.73 4.40 -0.80
N ILE A 139 -15.16 5.47 -1.34
CA ILE A 139 -14.34 5.42 -2.54
C ILE A 139 -12.89 5.56 -2.08
N SER A 140 -12.09 4.53 -2.29
CA SER A 140 -10.65 4.49 -2.03
C SER A 140 -9.91 4.56 -3.37
N PRO A 141 -9.68 5.78 -3.89
CA PRO A 141 -8.81 5.96 -5.04
C PRO A 141 -7.37 5.65 -4.66
N TYR A 142 -6.57 5.20 -5.63
CA TYR A 142 -5.13 5.27 -5.44
C TYR A 142 -4.70 6.74 -5.46
N ASN A 143 -3.88 7.16 -4.51
CA ASN A 143 -3.40 8.55 -4.40
C ASN A 143 -2.79 9.02 -5.72
N GLU A 144 -2.11 8.11 -6.38
CA GLU A 144 -1.35 8.35 -7.58
C GLU A 144 -2.21 8.23 -8.86
N GLU A 145 -3.43 7.70 -8.80
CA GLU A 145 -4.38 7.71 -9.92
C GLU A 145 -5.03 9.09 -10.13
N LEU A 146 -5.12 9.90 -9.07
CA LEU A 146 -5.73 11.23 -9.12
C LEU A 146 -4.76 12.35 -9.52
N ASP A 147 -3.45 12.15 -9.32
CA ASP A 147 -2.42 13.01 -9.90
C ASP A 147 -2.04 12.49 -11.29
N THR A 148 -2.72 13.02 -12.31
CA THR A 148 -2.52 12.62 -13.71
C THR A 148 -1.30 13.28 -14.37
N SER A 149 -0.48 14.02 -13.61
CA SER A 149 0.72 14.64 -14.17
C SER A 149 1.67 13.59 -14.75
N GLN A 150 2.34 13.93 -15.86
CA GLN A 150 3.30 13.00 -16.49
C GLN A 150 4.39 12.57 -15.50
N THR A 151 4.82 13.49 -14.63
CA THR A 151 5.78 13.21 -13.55
C THR A 151 5.27 12.13 -12.60
N ASN A 152 3.99 12.17 -12.23
CA ASN A 152 3.40 11.17 -11.35
C ASN A 152 3.15 9.83 -12.05
N ARG A 153 2.74 9.84 -13.33
CA ARG A 153 2.67 8.62 -14.15
C ARG A 153 4.04 7.95 -14.27
N ASP A 154 5.08 8.72 -14.57
CA ASP A 154 6.45 8.20 -14.64
C ASP A 154 6.90 7.63 -13.29
N ARG A 155 6.49 8.25 -12.18
CA ARG A 155 6.74 7.75 -10.82
C ARG A 155 6.03 6.43 -10.56
N LEU A 156 4.77 6.31 -10.98
CA LEU A 156 4.01 5.07 -10.84
C LEU A 156 4.59 3.92 -11.65
N VAL A 157 4.95 4.18 -12.91
CA VAL A 157 5.65 3.19 -13.75
C VAL A 157 6.97 2.78 -13.10
N ARG A 158 7.72 3.74 -12.53
CA ARG A 158 8.96 3.45 -11.79
C ARG A 158 8.70 2.58 -10.57
N ALA A 159 7.60 2.83 -9.84
CA ALA A 159 7.10 2.00 -8.75
C ALA A 159 6.47 0.67 -9.22
N ALA A 160 6.67 0.32 -10.49
CA ALA A 160 6.12 -0.85 -11.17
C ALA A 160 4.57 -0.93 -11.17
N GLN A 161 3.89 0.14 -10.75
CA GLN A 161 2.44 0.24 -10.85
C GLN A 161 2.02 0.55 -12.29
N LYS A 162 0.81 0.13 -12.67
CA LYS A 162 0.20 0.42 -13.97
C LYS A 162 -0.67 1.70 -13.88
N PRO A 163 -0.16 2.92 -14.13
CA PRO A 163 -0.92 4.17 -13.93
C PRO A 163 -2.16 4.32 -14.84
N TYR A 164 -2.28 3.47 -15.86
CA TYR A 164 -3.41 3.45 -16.78
C TYR A 164 -4.49 2.44 -16.38
N TRP A 165 -4.22 1.63 -15.35
CA TRP A 165 -5.23 0.77 -14.76
C TRP A 165 -5.93 1.54 -13.64
N GLY A 166 -7.21 1.87 -13.84
CA GLY A 166 -8.05 2.38 -12.76
C GLY A 166 -8.33 1.27 -11.75
N ARG A 167 -7.82 1.43 -10.54
CA ARG A 167 -7.97 0.51 -9.40
C ARG A 167 -8.64 1.18 -8.22
N THR A 168 -9.41 2.21 -8.49
CA THR A 168 -10.25 2.79 -7.45
C THR A 168 -11.15 1.70 -6.92
N MET A 169 -11.12 1.53 -5.60
CA MET A 169 -11.92 0.54 -4.91
C MET A 169 -13.11 1.25 -4.30
N ILE A 170 -14.32 0.79 -4.57
CA ILE A 170 -15.45 1.07 -3.71
C ILE A 170 -15.48 0.01 -2.61
N ARG A 171 -15.64 0.46 -1.36
CA ARG A 171 -15.86 -0.39 -0.20
C ARG A 171 -17.24 -0.10 0.40
N LEU A 172 -18.09 -1.11 0.48
CA LEU A 172 -19.33 -1.07 1.25
C LEU A 172 -19.11 -1.84 2.56
N SER A 173 -19.25 -1.17 3.69
CA SER A 173 -19.22 -1.77 5.03
C SER A 173 -20.62 -1.72 5.62
N HIS A 174 -21.20 -2.86 6.02
CA HIS A 174 -22.53 -2.93 6.61
C HIS A 174 -22.53 -3.78 7.89
N TRP A 175 -23.11 -3.24 8.97
CA TRP A 175 -23.34 -3.97 10.22
C TRP A 175 -24.79 -4.45 10.28
N ASN A 176 -24.98 -5.77 10.25
CA ASN A 176 -26.30 -6.39 10.28
C ASN A 176 -26.85 -6.66 11.70
N GLY A 177 -26.13 -6.23 12.74
CA GLY A 177 -26.43 -6.55 14.15
C GLY A 177 -25.61 -7.70 14.74
N GLN A 178 -24.99 -8.51 13.90
CA GLN A 178 -24.19 -9.69 14.29
C GLN A 178 -22.79 -9.69 13.68
N GLN A 179 -22.68 -9.34 12.41
CA GLN A 179 -21.44 -9.38 11.64
C GLN A 179 -21.27 -8.11 10.81
N MET A 180 -20.00 -7.70 10.66
CA MET A 180 -19.60 -6.65 9.75
C MET A 180 -19.32 -7.27 8.38
N HIS A 181 -20.09 -6.88 7.37
CA HIS A 181 -19.88 -7.28 6.00
C HIS A 181 -19.11 -6.18 5.26
N ILE A 182 -17.96 -6.53 4.69
CA ILE A 182 -17.21 -5.64 3.82
C ILE A 182 -17.21 -6.22 2.41
N ILE A 183 -17.76 -5.46 1.47
CA ILE A 183 -17.83 -5.79 0.05
C ILE A 183 -16.97 -4.79 -0.71
N LYS A 184 -16.14 -5.27 -1.63
CA LYS A 184 -15.26 -4.44 -2.45
C LYS A 184 -15.55 -4.60 -3.94
N LEU A 185 -15.53 -3.48 -4.67
CA LEU A 185 -15.68 -3.40 -6.13
C LEU A 185 -14.59 -2.51 -6.72
N SER A 186 -14.16 -2.75 -7.96
CA SER A 186 -13.13 -1.94 -8.64
C SER A 186 -13.65 -1.25 -9.91
N SER A 187 -13.25 0.00 -10.14
CA SER A 187 -13.49 0.78 -11.37
C SER A 187 -12.60 2.04 -11.39
N SER A 188 -12.90 3.03 -12.25
CA SER A 188 -12.26 4.36 -12.19
C SER A 188 -12.99 5.32 -11.24
N VAL A 189 -12.26 6.30 -10.71
CA VAL A 189 -12.83 7.33 -9.83
C VAL A 189 -13.96 8.10 -10.51
N GLU A 190 -13.77 8.51 -11.75
CA GLU A 190 -14.71 9.36 -12.49
C GLU A 190 -16.05 8.64 -12.67
N ILE A 191 -15.99 7.36 -13.05
CA ILE A 191 -17.18 6.52 -13.19
C ILE A 191 -17.85 6.34 -11.83
N PHE A 192 -17.10 6.08 -10.76
CA PHE A 192 -17.70 5.93 -9.43
C PHE A 192 -18.31 7.21 -8.86
N LYS A 193 -17.70 8.37 -9.10
CA LYS A 193 -18.31 9.67 -8.75
C LYS A 193 -19.63 9.86 -9.45
N GLU A 194 -19.68 9.60 -10.76
CA GLU A 194 -20.91 9.71 -11.54
C GLU A 194 -21.95 8.67 -11.11
N ALA A 195 -21.53 7.43 -10.85
CA ALA A 195 -22.42 6.38 -10.38
C ALA A 195 -23.01 6.71 -9.01
N ALA A 196 -22.22 7.25 -8.08
CA ALA A 196 -22.72 7.71 -6.78
C ALA A 196 -23.70 8.88 -6.91
N GLN A 197 -23.42 9.84 -7.81
CA GLN A 197 -24.33 10.94 -8.10
C GLN A 197 -25.66 10.43 -8.67
N ARG A 198 -25.63 9.48 -9.61
CA ARG A 198 -26.85 8.92 -10.23
C ARG A 198 -27.63 8.00 -9.27
N ALA A 199 -26.93 7.14 -8.53
CA ALA A 199 -27.55 6.11 -7.69
C ALA A 199 -28.05 6.64 -6.33
N PHE A 200 -27.38 7.67 -5.79
CA PHE A 200 -27.59 8.17 -4.43
C PHE A 200 -27.75 9.69 -4.34
N ASN A 201 -27.75 10.41 -5.46
CA ASN A 201 -27.73 11.88 -5.49
C ASN A 201 -26.59 12.47 -4.64
N TYR A 202 -25.46 11.76 -4.57
CA TYR A 202 -24.31 12.15 -3.78
C TYR A 202 -23.17 12.66 -4.66
N GLN A 203 -22.82 13.93 -4.49
CA GLN A 203 -21.72 14.55 -5.21
C GLN A 203 -20.43 14.47 -4.37
N PHE A 204 -19.50 13.63 -4.78
CA PHE A 204 -18.18 13.56 -4.16
C PHE A 204 -17.34 14.81 -4.48
N ILE A 205 -17.16 15.67 -3.48
CA ILE A 205 -16.28 16.84 -3.54
C ILE A 205 -15.06 16.56 -2.65
N ALA A 206 -13.97 16.15 -3.29
CA ALA A 206 -12.68 15.90 -2.67
C ALA A 206 -11.57 16.39 -3.61
N GLU A 207 -10.62 17.15 -3.08
CA GLU A 207 -9.51 17.74 -3.85
C GLU A 207 -8.41 16.70 -4.15
N ASN A 208 -8.33 15.67 -3.32
CA ASN A 208 -7.34 14.61 -3.43
C ASN A 208 -7.91 13.27 -2.92
N ALA A 209 -7.13 12.20 -3.09
CA ALA A 209 -7.51 10.86 -2.70
C ALA A 209 -7.71 10.68 -1.19
N ASN A 210 -6.87 11.32 -0.36
CA ASN A 210 -7.00 11.25 1.10
C ASN A 210 -8.32 11.89 1.57
N GLU A 211 -8.71 13.03 1.00
CA GLU A 211 -10.01 13.66 1.29
C GLU A 211 -11.19 12.82 0.84
N MET A 212 -11.07 12.11 -0.28
CA MET A 212 -12.12 11.24 -0.78
C MET A 212 -12.33 10.05 0.14
N LEU A 213 -11.22 9.44 0.56
CA LEU A 213 -11.23 8.35 1.52
C LEU A 213 -11.84 8.80 2.86
N ALA A 214 -11.53 10.00 3.34
CA ALA A 214 -12.04 10.54 4.60
C ALA A 214 -13.53 10.95 4.58
N LYS A 215 -14.21 10.89 3.42
CA LYS A 215 -15.62 11.32 3.25
C LYS A 215 -16.53 10.16 2.80
N PRO A 216 -16.76 9.13 3.64
CA PRO A 216 -17.70 8.06 3.32
C PRO A 216 -19.14 8.58 3.25
N ILE A 217 -19.96 7.94 2.41
CA ILE A 217 -21.41 8.12 2.42
C ILE A 217 -21.99 7.20 3.51
N ARG A 218 -22.86 7.75 4.34
CA ARG A 218 -23.45 7.07 5.51
C ARG A 218 -24.91 6.77 5.23
N PHE A 219 -25.32 5.53 5.47
CA PHE A 219 -26.72 5.11 5.34
C PHE A 219 -27.19 4.39 6.60
N ASN A 220 -28.48 4.48 6.85
CA ASN A 220 -29.16 3.66 7.85
C ASN A 220 -30.17 2.76 7.12
N ILE A 221 -29.82 1.48 6.98
CA ILE A 221 -30.55 0.49 6.18
C ILE A 221 -31.05 -0.61 7.11
N VAL A 222 -32.35 -0.63 7.36
CA VAL A 222 -32.95 -1.52 8.37
C VAL A 222 -33.19 -2.94 7.84
N ASP A 223 -33.33 -3.09 6.53
CA ASP A 223 -33.64 -4.36 5.87
C ASP A 223 -32.43 -4.95 5.12
N ASN A 224 -32.62 -6.07 4.44
CA ASN A 224 -31.57 -6.73 3.65
C ASN A 224 -31.24 -6.03 2.31
N SER A 225 -31.79 -4.83 2.04
CA SER A 225 -31.55 -4.13 0.77
C SER A 225 -30.10 -3.68 0.59
N TRP A 226 -29.31 -3.60 1.68
CA TRP A 226 -27.88 -3.31 1.64
C TRP A 226 -27.12 -4.29 0.72
N ARG A 227 -27.59 -5.55 0.60
CA ARG A 227 -26.99 -6.58 -0.25
C ARG A 227 -27.03 -6.22 -1.73
N TYR A 228 -28.01 -5.40 -2.14
CA TYR A 228 -28.18 -4.96 -3.53
C TYR A 228 -27.46 -3.64 -3.82
N LEU A 229 -26.90 -2.95 -2.81
CA LEU A 229 -26.16 -1.70 -3.05
C LEU A 229 -24.93 -1.87 -3.95
N PRO A 230 -24.09 -2.92 -3.78
CA PRO A 230 -22.97 -3.16 -4.69
C PRO A 230 -23.45 -3.40 -6.13
N ASP A 231 -24.54 -4.15 -6.31
CA ASP A 231 -25.11 -4.44 -7.62
C ASP A 231 -25.76 -3.20 -8.25
N LYS A 232 -26.43 -2.36 -7.44
CA LYS A 232 -26.98 -1.08 -7.89
C LYS A 232 -25.88 -0.12 -8.35
N LEU A 233 -24.79 -0.03 -7.60
CA LEU A 233 -23.61 0.75 -7.99
C LEU A 233 -22.99 0.22 -9.27
N SER A 234 -22.79 -1.09 -9.34
CA SER A 234 -22.21 -1.76 -10.49
C SER A 234 -23.04 -1.58 -11.76
N SER A 235 -24.35 -1.80 -11.69
CA SER A 235 -25.26 -1.56 -12.82
C SER A 235 -25.31 -0.10 -13.25
N THR A 236 -25.16 0.84 -12.30
CA THR A 236 -25.04 2.28 -12.64
C THR A 236 -23.72 2.56 -13.34
N VAL A 237 -22.61 1.98 -12.87
CA VAL A 237 -21.30 2.01 -13.52
C VAL A 237 -21.39 1.46 -14.95
N ASP A 238 -22.03 0.31 -15.13
CA ASP A 238 -22.21 -0.34 -16.44
C ASP A 238 -23.04 0.53 -17.38
N THR A 239 -24.08 1.17 -16.87
CA THR A 239 -24.90 2.12 -17.64
C THR A 239 -24.07 3.31 -18.08
N VAL A 240 -23.24 3.89 -17.19
CA VAL A 240 -22.34 5.01 -17.52
C VAL A 240 -21.34 4.60 -18.60
N LEU A 241 -20.75 3.40 -18.48
CA LEU A 241 -19.81 2.86 -19.45
C LEU A 241 -20.46 2.58 -20.80
N SER A 242 -21.64 1.94 -20.82
CA SER A 242 -22.39 1.66 -22.04
C SER A 242 -22.77 2.94 -22.78
N VAL A 243 -23.19 4.00 -22.06
CA VAL A 243 -23.47 5.31 -22.66
C VAL A 243 -22.21 5.96 -23.24
N ARG A 244 -21.06 5.85 -22.57
CA ARG A 244 -19.82 6.52 -22.99
C ARG A 244 -19.09 5.79 -24.12
N TYR A 245 -19.09 4.47 -24.11
CA TYR A 245 -18.22 3.65 -24.94
C TYR A 245 -18.99 2.65 -25.83
N GLY A 246 -20.32 2.54 -25.67
CA GLY A 246 -21.14 1.52 -26.34
C GLY A 246 -20.93 0.12 -25.76
N GLY A 247 -21.70 -0.86 -26.24
CA GLY A 247 -21.57 -2.27 -25.84
C GLY A 247 -22.23 -2.63 -24.50
N GLU A 248 -22.14 -3.91 -24.16
CA GLU A 248 -22.63 -4.45 -22.89
C GLU A 248 -21.50 -4.49 -21.85
N TRP A 249 -21.80 -3.97 -20.67
CA TRP A 249 -20.88 -3.90 -19.53
C TRP A 249 -21.49 -4.63 -18.34
N ARG A 250 -20.63 -5.28 -17.56
CA ARG A 250 -20.97 -5.92 -16.28
C ARG A 250 -19.89 -5.61 -15.26
N GLN A 251 -20.29 -4.98 -14.17
CA GLN A 251 -19.45 -4.62 -13.04
C GLN A 251 -18.19 -3.84 -13.44
N GLY A 252 -18.34 -2.90 -14.39
CA GLY A 252 -17.27 -2.01 -14.83
C GLY A 252 -16.41 -2.54 -15.98
N ARG A 253 -16.73 -3.72 -16.54
CA ARG A 253 -15.95 -4.39 -17.59
C ARG A 253 -16.85 -4.81 -18.77
N PRO A 254 -16.31 -4.98 -19.99
CA PRO A 254 -17.06 -5.61 -21.07
C PRO A 254 -17.53 -7.01 -20.64
N VAL A 255 -18.71 -7.47 -21.10
CA VAL A 255 -19.25 -8.79 -20.73
C VAL A 255 -18.27 -9.94 -21.02
N SER A 256 -17.44 -9.82 -22.05
CA SER A 256 -16.38 -10.79 -22.36
C SER A 256 -15.32 -10.94 -21.26
N GLU A 257 -15.22 -9.99 -20.34
CA GLU A 257 -14.24 -9.92 -19.24
C GLU A 257 -14.89 -10.01 -17.85
N SER A 258 -16.20 -10.27 -17.74
CA SER A 258 -16.97 -10.18 -16.49
C SER A 258 -16.87 -11.42 -15.59
N VAL A 259 -15.75 -12.14 -15.63
CA VAL A 259 -15.55 -13.31 -14.77
C VAL A 259 -15.25 -12.81 -13.35
N ASP A 260 -16.00 -13.32 -12.36
CA ASP A 260 -15.70 -13.13 -10.94
C ASP A 260 -14.42 -13.90 -10.61
N LEU A 261 -13.28 -13.20 -10.62
CA LEU A 261 -11.95 -13.79 -10.48
C LEU A 261 -11.74 -14.41 -9.12
N GLN A 262 -12.39 -13.89 -8.07
CA GLN A 262 -12.32 -14.48 -6.74
C GLN A 262 -12.93 -15.88 -6.75
N LYS A 263 -14.16 -16.02 -7.27
CA LYS A 263 -14.82 -17.32 -7.41
C LYS A 263 -14.10 -18.25 -8.38
N TYR A 264 -13.58 -17.70 -9.48
CA TYR A 264 -12.78 -18.45 -10.43
C TYR A 264 -11.57 -19.07 -9.74
N VAL A 265 -10.73 -18.28 -9.08
CA VAL A 265 -9.54 -18.79 -8.36
C VAL A 265 -9.95 -19.81 -7.29
N GLN A 266 -10.99 -19.54 -6.50
CA GLN A 266 -11.52 -20.48 -5.50
C GLN A 266 -11.93 -21.82 -6.11
N SER A 267 -12.49 -21.82 -7.33
CA SER A 267 -12.87 -23.04 -8.05
C SER A 267 -11.66 -23.83 -8.56
N GLN A 268 -10.47 -23.22 -8.69
CA GLN A 268 -9.24 -23.88 -9.14
C GLN A 268 -8.56 -24.64 -7.99
N THR A 269 -9.29 -25.53 -7.34
CA THR A 269 -8.86 -26.25 -6.12
C THR A 269 -7.54 -27.00 -6.30
N GLU A 270 -7.30 -27.60 -7.45
CA GLU A 270 -6.06 -28.33 -7.75
C GLU A 270 -4.85 -27.41 -7.91
N VAL A 271 -5.04 -26.25 -8.54
CA VAL A 271 -4.01 -25.21 -8.68
C VAL A 271 -3.63 -24.69 -7.30
N LEU A 272 -4.62 -24.34 -6.47
CA LEU A 272 -4.42 -23.87 -5.11
C LEU A 272 -3.72 -24.94 -4.25
N ALA A 273 -4.13 -26.21 -4.34
CA ALA A 273 -3.48 -27.30 -3.63
C ALA A 273 -2.02 -27.51 -4.10
N GLY A 274 -1.77 -27.36 -5.40
CA GLY A 274 -0.43 -27.37 -5.99
C GLY A 274 0.47 -26.29 -5.43
N LEU A 275 0.01 -25.04 -5.45
CA LEU A 275 0.75 -23.89 -4.91
C LEU A 275 1.02 -24.04 -3.40
N LYS A 276 0.06 -24.55 -2.62
CA LYS A 276 0.27 -24.83 -1.18
C LYS A 276 1.30 -25.94 -0.94
N ARG A 277 1.37 -26.96 -1.79
CA ARG A 277 2.44 -27.98 -1.74
C ARG A 277 3.80 -27.37 -2.07
N ALA A 278 3.86 -26.51 -3.10
CA ALA A 278 5.06 -25.76 -3.45
C ALA A 278 5.53 -24.87 -2.30
N ASP A 279 4.63 -24.10 -1.67
CA ASP A 279 4.90 -23.30 -0.46
C ASP A 279 5.60 -24.15 0.62
N ARG A 280 4.97 -25.26 1.03
CA ARG A 280 5.50 -26.17 2.05
C ARG A 280 6.85 -26.80 1.66
N ARG A 281 7.07 -27.06 0.37
CA ARG A 281 8.35 -27.61 -0.15
C ARG A 281 9.45 -26.55 -0.10
N LEU A 282 9.19 -25.36 -0.64
CA LEU A 282 10.13 -24.23 -0.66
C LEU A 282 10.50 -23.80 0.76
N ALA A 283 9.52 -23.74 1.65
CA ALA A 283 9.72 -23.50 3.08
C ALA A 283 10.76 -24.44 3.72
N LYS A 284 10.75 -25.72 3.35
CA LYS A 284 11.72 -26.71 3.86
C LYS A 284 13.08 -26.57 3.18
N GLN A 285 13.09 -26.17 1.91
CA GLN A 285 14.29 -26.08 1.09
C GLN A 285 15.14 -24.84 1.41
N TYR A 286 14.50 -23.71 1.68
CA TYR A 286 15.17 -22.43 1.90
C TYR A 286 15.18 -22.07 3.38
N PRO A 287 16.35 -22.14 4.06
CA PRO A 287 16.46 -21.75 5.47
C PRO A 287 16.41 -20.22 5.66
N ASP A 288 16.75 -19.46 4.61
CA ASP A 288 16.69 -18.00 4.57
C ASP A 288 15.34 -17.52 4.00
N PHE A 289 14.79 -16.47 4.62
CA PHE A 289 13.47 -15.95 4.25
C PHE A 289 13.49 -15.19 2.91
N GLU A 290 14.55 -14.43 2.60
CA GLU A 290 14.61 -13.69 1.34
C GLU A 290 14.68 -14.64 0.15
N ASP A 291 15.47 -15.71 0.28
CA ASP A 291 15.56 -16.73 -0.77
C ASP A 291 14.27 -17.53 -0.92
N TYR A 292 13.63 -17.90 0.20
CA TYR A 292 12.28 -18.50 0.19
C TYR A 292 11.27 -17.56 -0.50
N GLN A 293 11.25 -16.29 -0.13
CA GLN A 293 10.30 -15.31 -0.66
C GLN A 293 10.46 -15.17 -2.17
N LYS A 294 11.70 -15.00 -2.67
CA LYS A 294 11.98 -14.93 -4.11
C LYS A 294 11.51 -16.19 -4.84
N ALA A 295 11.78 -17.37 -4.25
CA ALA A 295 11.36 -18.63 -4.84
C ALA A 295 9.84 -18.76 -4.87
N PHE A 296 9.16 -18.36 -3.79
CA PHE A 296 7.70 -18.44 -3.70
C PHE A 296 6.99 -17.41 -4.56
N GLU A 297 7.50 -16.18 -4.68
CA GLU A 297 7.01 -15.16 -5.62
C GLU A 297 7.06 -15.67 -7.07
N ARG A 298 8.12 -16.41 -7.44
CA ARG A 298 8.20 -17.08 -8.74
C ARG A 298 7.14 -18.17 -8.92
N GLU A 299 6.83 -18.93 -7.87
CA GLU A 299 5.72 -19.89 -7.92
C GLU A 299 4.35 -19.19 -8.04
N ILE A 300 4.16 -18.04 -7.39
CA ILE A 300 2.96 -17.22 -7.56
C ILE A 300 2.87 -16.71 -9.00
N TYR A 301 3.98 -16.24 -9.60
CA TYR A 301 4.02 -15.84 -11.00
C TYR A 301 3.58 -16.97 -11.95
N ASN A 302 4.17 -18.15 -11.78
CA ASN A 302 3.84 -19.34 -12.57
C ASN A 302 2.37 -19.74 -12.39
N CYS A 303 1.86 -19.66 -11.17
CA CYS A 303 0.46 -19.91 -10.84
C CYS A 303 -0.47 -18.92 -11.55
N LEU A 304 -0.17 -17.62 -11.50
CA LEU A 304 -0.94 -16.57 -12.17
C LEU A 304 -0.98 -16.77 -13.68
N ALA A 305 0.16 -17.13 -14.29
CA ALA A 305 0.24 -17.45 -15.70
C ALA A 305 -0.63 -18.65 -16.06
N LEU A 306 -0.58 -19.72 -15.27
CA LEU A 306 -1.43 -20.89 -15.44
C LEU A 306 -2.92 -20.55 -15.32
N LEU A 307 -3.31 -19.75 -14.33
CA LEU A 307 -4.68 -19.31 -14.11
C LEU A 307 -5.19 -18.43 -15.25
N GLU A 308 -4.39 -17.48 -15.74
CA GLU A 308 -4.71 -16.65 -16.90
C GLU A 308 -4.90 -17.53 -18.14
N LYS A 309 -3.99 -18.47 -18.38
CA LYS A 309 -4.07 -19.34 -19.56
C LYS A 309 -5.29 -20.25 -19.54
N ARG A 310 -5.66 -20.77 -18.37
CA ARG A 310 -6.88 -21.57 -18.20
C ARG A 310 -8.14 -20.74 -18.44
N LEU A 311 -8.13 -19.49 -18.01
CA LEU A 311 -9.23 -18.55 -18.24
C LEU A 311 -9.39 -18.27 -19.74
N GLU A 312 -8.29 -17.97 -20.44
CA GLU A 312 -8.25 -17.78 -21.90
C GLU A 312 -8.82 -18.97 -22.68
N LEU A 313 -8.51 -20.20 -22.23
CA LEU A 313 -8.95 -21.43 -22.89
C LEU A 313 -10.37 -21.88 -22.48
N GLY A 314 -11.03 -21.18 -21.55
CA GLY A 314 -12.32 -21.61 -20.99
C GLY A 314 -12.25 -22.91 -20.19
N LYS A 315 -11.06 -23.28 -19.71
CA LYS A 315 -10.76 -24.58 -19.06
C LYS A 315 -10.90 -24.50 -17.54
N THR A 316 -12.06 -24.07 -17.05
CA THR A 316 -12.27 -23.83 -15.62
C THR A 316 -12.36 -25.12 -14.79
N ASN A 317 -12.77 -26.24 -15.41
CA ASN A 317 -13.00 -27.52 -14.71
C ASN A 317 -12.04 -28.64 -15.11
N GLU A 318 -11.03 -28.36 -15.96
CA GLU A 318 -10.11 -29.41 -16.40
C GLU A 318 -9.11 -29.78 -15.30
N LYS A 319 -8.96 -31.07 -15.07
CA LYS A 319 -8.01 -31.62 -14.10
C LYS A 319 -6.57 -31.36 -14.51
N ILE A 320 -5.73 -30.93 -13.58
CA ILE A 320 -4.29 -30.78 -13.78
C ILE A 320 -3.58 -31.98 -13.13
N VAL A 321 -3.03 -32.84 -13.98
CA VAL A 321 -2.32 -34.05 -13.53
C VAL A 321 -1.00 -33.69 -12.84
N ASP A 322 -0.27 -32.71 -13.39
CA ASP A 322 0.99 -32.21 -12.84
C ASP A 322 0.97 -30.68 -12.78
N TYR A 323 0.71 -30.15 -11.59
CA TYR A 323 0.71 -28.71 -11.36
C TYR A 323 2.09 -28.10 -11.59
N GLU A 324 3.16 -28.74 -11.11
CA GLU A 324 4.50 -28.12 -11.12
C GLU A 324 5.02 -28.01 -12.56
N ALA A 325 4.83 -29.04 -13.38
CA ALA A 325 5.17 -28.98 -14.80
C ALA A 325 4.30 -27.95 -15.53
N ALA A 326 2.97 -27.98 -15.34
CA ALA A 326 2.06 -27.09 -16.04
C ALA A 326 2.26 -25.61 -15.67
N SER A 327 2.46 -25.30 -14.38
CA SER A 327 2.68 -23.93 -13.93
C SER A 327 4.04 -23.41 -14.40
N ALA A 328 5.09 -24.23 -14.36
CA ALA A 328 6.42 -23.86 -14.85
C ALA A 328 6.43 -23.61 -16.36
N ASP A 329 5.79 -24.47 -17.16
CA ASP A 329 5.73 -24.33 -18.61
C ASP A 329 4.98 -23.05 -19.01
N VAL A 330 3.78 -22.83 -18.46
CA VAL A 330 2.99 -21.63 -18.75
C VAL A 330 3.66 -20.37 -18.18
N GLY A 331 4.31 -20.47 -17.03
CA GLY A 331 5.16 -19.41 -16.48
C GLY A 331 6.29 -19.02 -17.42
N GLY A 332 6.99 -20.01 -18.01
CA GLY A 332 8.02 -19.79 -19.02
C GLY A 332 7.49 -19.09 -20.27
N MET A 333 6.28 -19.45 -20.73
CA MET A 333 5.61 -18.77 -21.85
C MET A 333 5.29 -17.31 -21.50
N ALA A 334 4.65 -17.07 -20.36
CA ALA A 334 4.34 -15.72 -19.89
C ALA A 334 5.60 -14.86 -19.73
N GLN A 335 6.69 -15.46 -19.25
CA GLN A 335 8.00 -14.80 -19.14
C GLN A 335 8.54 -14.39 -20.51
N ALA A 336 8.48 -15.30 -21.50
CA ALA A 336 8.92 -15.01 -22.86
C ALA A 336 8.08 -13.88 -23.52
N GLU A 337 6.80 -13.78 -23.14
CA GLU A 337 5.90 -12.70 -23.54
C GLU A 337 6.11 -11.40 -22.76
N GLY A 338 6.97 -11.38 -21.75
CA GLY A 338 7.23 -10.21 -20.89
C GLY A 338 6.03 -9.83 -20.02
N LYS A 339 5.17 -10.79 -19.66
CA LYS A 339 4.00 -10.54 -18.82
C LYS A 339 4.41 -10.15 -17.40
N THR A 340 3.60 -9.29 -16.80
CA THR A 340 3.68 -8.91 -15.38
C THR A 340 2.29 -8.90 -14.78
N TYR A 341 2.16 -9.47 -13.60
CA TYR A 341 0.92 -9.50 -12.83
C TYR A 341 1.00 -8.49 -11.70
N ASP A 342 -0.14 -7.97 -11.28
CA ASP A 342 -0.20 -6.86 -10.34
C ASP A 342 -1.41 -7.03 -9.42
N ALA A 343 -1.15 -7.34 -8.14
CA ALA A 343 -2.14 -7.63 -7.11
C ALA A 343 -1.99 -6.64 -5.94
N CYS A 344 -2.96 -5.74 -5.77
CA CYS A 344 -3.03 -4.65 -4.76
C CYS A 344 -1.68 -4.21 -4.14
N GLY A 345 -0.76 -3.69 -4.97
CA GLY A 345 0.51 -3.13 -4.51
C GLY A 345 1.70 -4.09 -4.56
N LEU A 346 1.49 -5.32 -5.02
CA LEU A 346 2.53 -6.29 -5.35
C LEU A 346 2.60 -6.50 -6.87
N ILE A 347 3.78 -6.26 -7.44
CA ILE A 347 4.07 -6.60 -8.83
C ILE A 347 4.83 -7.91 -8.85
N ILE A 348 4.28 -8.87 -9.58
CA ILE A 348 4.76 -10.23 -9.65
C ILE A 348 5.30 -10.44 -11.06
N ASP A 349 6.61 -10.70 -11.16
CA ASP A 349 7.32 -10.97 -12.41
C ASP A 349 8.03 -12.34 -12.37
N ALA A 350 8.52 -12.80 -13.51
CA ALA A 350 8.99 -14.17 -13.74
C ALA A 350 10.27 -14.60 -12.99
N GLY A 351 10.68 -13.85 -11.96
CA GLY A 351 11.98 -13.97 -11.35
C GLY A 351 12.98 -13.11 -12.11
N LYS A 352 13.25 -11.95 -11.54
CA LYS A 352 14.38 -11.13 -11.96
C LYS A 352 15.71 -11.77 -11.52
N ASN A 353 16.68 -11.81 -12.43
CA ASN A 353 18.08 -12.12 -12.13
C ASN A 353 18.54 -11.29 -10.91
N SER A 354 19.43 -11.82 -10.08
CA SER A 354 20.10 -11.15 -8.94
C SER A 354 20.86 -9.84 -9.29
N GLN A 355 20.74 -9.36 -10.52
CA GLN A 355 21.24 -8.08 -11.03
C GLN A 355 20.16 -7.01 -11.24
N THR A 356 18.87 -7.30 -11.03
CA THR A 356 17.91 -6.22 -10.86
C THR A 356 18.16 -5.60 -9.50
N SER A 357 18.79 -4.43 -9.54
CA SER A 357 19.11 -3.64 -8.34
C SER A 357 17.88 -3.53 -7.44
N THR A 358 18.09 -3.48 -6.12
CA THR A 358 17.09 -3.23 -5.07
C THR A 358 16.09 -2.13 -5.43
N ALA A 359 16.53 -1.20 -6.28
CA ALA A 359 15.72 -0.24 -7.00
C ALA A 359 14.47 -0.84 -7.71
N GLN A 360 14.53 -1.94 -8.45
CA GLN A 360 13.32 -2.55 -9.04
C GLN A 360 12.46 -3.34 -8.06
N GLN A 361 12.97 -3.61 -6.84
CA GLN A 361 12.20 -4.22 -5.75
C GLN A 361 11.49 -3.16 -4.89
N THR A 362 11.96 -1.90 -4.93
CA THR A 362 11.38 -0.76 -4.21
C THR A 362 10.79 0.34 -5.11
N GLY A 363 10.91 0.23 -6.44
CA GLY A 363 10.37 1.20 -7.40
C GLY A 363 11.33 2.29 -7.95
N TYR A 364 12.64 2.14 -7.80
CA TYR A 364 13.69 3.09 -8.22
C TYR A 364 14.41 2.69 -9.51
N GLU A 365 13.69 2.53 -10.60
CA GLU A 365 14.31 2.45 -11.95
C GLU A 365 15.01 3.77 -12.40
N SER A 366 15.32 4.69 -11.48
CA SER A 366 15.80 6.05 -11.77
C SER A 366 17.31 6.27 -11.62
N LEU A 367 18.05 5.37 -10.98
CA LEU A 367 19.48 5.59 -10.72
C LEU A 367 20.33 5.51 -12.00
N LEU A 368 20.11 4.51 -12.86
CA LEU A 368 20.81 4.41 -14.15
C LEU A 368 20.49 5.59 -15.09
N ARG A 369 19.34 6.26 -14.92
CA ARG A 369 19.01 7.47 -15.71
C ARG A 369 19.84 8.70 -15.31
N LEU A 370 20.49 8.64 -14.14
CA LEU A 370 21.45 9.65 -13.70
C LEU A 370 22.84 9.40 -14.30
N GLU A 371 23.06 8.29 -15.02
CA GLU A 371 24.31 8.02 -15.72
C GLU A 371 24.67 9.22 -16.61
N ASN A 372 25.87 9.75 -16.40
CA ASN A 372 26.40 10.93 -17.08
C ASN A 372 25.61 12.24 -16.88
N LYS A 373 24.60 12.27 -15.99
CA LYS A 373 23.91 13.51 -15.60
C LYS A 373 24.70 14.26 -14.54
N ARG A 374 24.64 15.59 -14.58
CA ARG A 374 25.15 16.44 -13.50
C ARG A 374 24.09 16.54 -12.41
N ILE A 375 24.47 16.19 -11.18
CA ILE A 375 23.66 16.38 -9.99
C ILE A 375 24.48 17.14 -8.95
N SER A 376 23.81 17.92 -8.09
CA SER A 376 24.48 18.58 -6.97
C SER A 376 24.77 17.56 -5.86
N CYS A 377 26.03 17.37 -5.51
CA CYS A 377 26.41 16.46 -4.42
C CYS A 377 25.85 16.94 -3.08
N TYR A 378 25.14 16.09 -2.34
CA TYR A 378 24.56 16.48 -1.05
C TYR A 378 25.61 16.89 0.00
N GLY A 379 26.79 16.25 -0.02
CA GLY A 379 27.90 16.56 0.87
C GLY A 379 28.63 17.89 0.58
N CYS A 380 29.19 18.05 -0.62
CA CYS A 380 29.98 19.25 -0.96
C CYS A 380 29.23 20.32 -1.78
N LYS A 381 27.95 20.10 -2.10
CA LYS A 381 27.08 20.98 -2.91
C LYS A 381 27.59 21.35 -4.30
N LYS A 382 28.68 20.73 -4.77
CA LYS A 382 29.22 20.90 -6.12
C LYS A 382 28.53 19.94 -7.07
N ASP A 383 28.36 20.37 -8.31
CA ASP A 383 27.90 19.49 -9.37
C ASP A 383 28.91 18.38 -9.61
N VAL A 384 28.41 17.15 -9.65
CA VAL A 384 29.15 15.94 -9.98
C VAL A 384 28.42 15.18 -11.07
N ILE A 385 29.20 14.58 -11.97
CA ILE A 385 28.69 13.65 -12.96
C ILE A 385 28.57 12.30 -12.28
N VAL A 386 27.40 11.69 -12.36
CA VAL A 386 27.17 10.39 -11.71
C VAL A 386 27.77 9.27 -12.54
N ASP A 387 28.65 8.51 -11.91
CA ASP A 387 29.39 7.42 -12.55
C ASP A 387 28.58 6.12 -12.47
N LYS A 388 28.36 5.50 -13.63
CA LYS A 388 27.60 4.26 -13.83
C LYS A 388 28.00 3.17 -12.84
N LYS A 389 29.29 3.01 -12.55
CA LYS A 389 29.80 1.91 -11.71
C LYS A 389 29.30 1.96 -10.26
N TYR A 390 28.90 3.14 -9.78
CA TYR A 390 28.30 3.28 -8.45
C TYR A 390 26.77 3.15 -8.51
N LEU A 391 26.16 3.62 -9.60
CA LEU A 391 24.73 3.47 -9.85
C LEU A 391 24.30 2.00 -9.96
N GLU A 392 25.08 1.18 -10.66
CA GLU A 392 24.87 -0.28 -10.76
C GLU A 392 24.93 -0.97 -9.39
N LYS A 393 25.55 -0.34 -8.39
CA LYS A 393 25.66 -0.83 -7.01
C LYS A 393 24.66 -0.15 -6.06
N GLY A 394 23.68 0.59 -6.59
CA GLY A 394 22.68 1.32 -5.80
C GLY A 394 23.27 2.51 -5.01
N LYS A 395 24.39 3.08 -5.44
CA LYS A 395 25.13 4.12 -4.71
C LYS A 395 25.27 5.41 -5.53
N LEU A 396 25.06 6.54 -4.87
CA LEU A 396 25.48 7.85 -5.37
C LEU A 396 26.83 8.18 -4.76
N HIS A 397 27.84 8.40 -5.62
CA HIS A 397 29.18 8.73 -5.19
C HIS A 397 29.62 10.08 -5.76
N CYS A 398 30.07 10.96 -4.87
CA CYS A 398 30.73 12.20 -5.23
C CYS A 398 32.24 12.00 -5.28
N ASN A 399 32.79 11.97 -6.49
CA ASN A 399 34.23 11.90 -6.72
C ASN A 399 35.01 13.12 -6.17
N LYS A 400 34.35 14.25 -5.91
CA LYS A 400 35.00 15.47 -5.38
C LYS A 400 35.23 15.44 -3.88
N CYS A 401 34.30 14.88 -3.10
CA CYS A 401 34.40 14.91 -1.63
C CYS A 401 34.37 13.53 -0.97
N GLY A 402 34.28 12.45 -1.75
CA GLY A 402 34.19 11.09 -1.23
C GLY A 402 32.89 10.83 -0.46
N TYR A 403 31.85 11.64 -0.69
CA TYR A 403 30.52 11.38 -0.17
C TYR A 403 29.92 10.20 -0.92
N HIS A 404 29.47 9.20 -0.17
CA HIS A 404 28.74 8.06 -0.67
C HIS A 404 27.38 8.05 0.00
N LEU A 405 26.32 7.97 -0.79
CA LEU A 405 24.98 7.66 -0.31
C LEU A 405 24.62 6.30 -0.88
N ASP A 406 24.42 5.33 0.01
CA ASP A 406 23.72 4.12 -0.35
C ASP A 406 22.24 4.49 -0.48
N VAL A 407 21.75 4.51 -1.72
CA VAL A 407 20.42 5.05 -2.04
C VAL A 407 19.33 4.11 -1.55
N CYS A 408 19.66 2.83 -1.38
CA CYS A 408 18.71 1.81 -0.94
C CYS A 408 18.51 1.86 0.58
N THR A 409 19.56 2.18 1.34
CA THR A 409 19.51 2.20 2.82
C THR A 409 19.49 3.60 3.41
N GLY A 410 19.59 4.64 2.58
CA GLY A 410 19.79 6.03 3.01
C GLY A 410 21.12 6.27 3.75
N LYS A 411 21.97 5.25 3.90
CA LYS A 411 23.20 5.36 4.69
C LYS A 411 24.22 6.20 3.94
N ALA A 412 24.44 7.40 4.47
CA ALA A 412 25.50 8.28 4.04
C ALA A 412 26.82 7.94 4.75
N SER A 413 27.91 7.88 3.99
CA SER A 413 29.26 7.78 4.54
C SER A 413 30.22 8.68 3.77
N TYR A 414 31.27 9.13 4.45
CA TYR A 414 32.38 9.81 3.82
C TYR A 414 33.58 8.87 3.85
N LYS A 415 34.09 8.44 2.70
CA LYS A 415 35.50 8.03 2.70
C LYS A 415 36.29 9.30 2.95
N LYS A 416 37.09 9.31 4.03
CA LYS A 416 38.20 10.26 4.16
C LYS A 416 39.05 10.07 2.90
N VAL A 417 38.84 10.91 1.89
CA VAL A 417 39.76 11.01 0.76
C VAL A 417 41.10 11.35 1.40
N ASN A 418 42.07 10.44 1.28
CA ASN A 418 43.42 10.69 1.79
C ASN A 418 43.88 12.01 1.20
N LYS A 419 43.95 13.04 2.06
CA LYS A 419 44.36 14.39 1.71
C LYS A 419 45.88 14.39 1.49
N ASN A 420 46.31 13.87 0.34
CA ASN A 420 47.65 14.13 -0.19
C ASN A 420 47.64 15.10 -1.38
N LEU A 421 46.53 15.81 -1.61
CA LEU A 421 46.51 16.91 -2.55
C LEU A 421 46.05 18.19 -1.84
N THR A 422 47.00 19.12 -1.85
CA THR A 422 46.88 20.58 -1.71
C THR A 422 46.50 21.18 -0.35
N SER A 423 47.56 21.40 0.41
CA SER A 423 47.79 22.65 1.15
C SER A 423 47.51 23.88 0.28
N GLN A 424 46.45 24.62 0.59
CA GLN A 424 46.31 26.10 0.50
C GLN A 424 44.81 26.46 0.54
N ALA A 425 44.36 26.99 1.69
CA ALA A 425 43.22 27.89 1.88
C ALA A 425 42.76 27.83 3.35
N SER A 426 43.62 28.28 4.26
CA SER A 426 43.31 28.53 5.67
C SER A 426 42.51 29.83 5.84
N GLY A 427 41.32 29.90 5.25
CA GLY A 427 40.41 31.05 5.37
C GLY A 427 38.92 30.69 5.51
N GLY A 428 38.49 29.50 5.09
CA GLY A 428 37.05 29.18 5.00
C GLY A 428 36.35 28.74 6.28
N ARG A 429 37.07 28.40 7.35
CA ARG A 429 36.45 27.83 8.56
C ARG A 429 35.77 28.86 9.46
N SER A 430 36.20 30.13 9.47
CA SER A 430 35.52 31.16 10.28
C SER A 430 34.24 31.65 9.58
N ALA A 431 34.30 31.90 8.27
CA ALA A 431 33.15 32.35 7.47
C ALA A 431 31.99 31.34 7.48
N PHE A 432 32.28 30.03 7.42
CA PHE A 432 31.22 29.01 7.52
C PHE A 432 30.58 28.96 8.91
N ARG A 433 31.37 29.17 9.97
CA ARG A 433 30.86 29.16 11.35
C ARG A 433 29.96 30.36 11.62
N GLU A 434 30.34 31.53 11.13
CA GLU A 434 29.54 32.77 11.20
C GLU A 434 28.26 32.66 10.37
N TRP A 435 28.35 32.12 9.15
CA TRP A 435 27.17 31.89 8.31
C TRP A 435 26.19 30.90 8.95
N TRP A 436 26.68 29.79 9.50
CA TRP A 436 25.84 28.80 10.19
C TRP A 436 25.19 29.36 11.46
N GLN A 437 25.89 30.20 12.22
CA GLN A 437 25.31 30.90 13.38
C GLN A 437 24.21 31.89 12.96
N ARG A 438 24.38 32.63 11.86
CA ARG A 438 23.33 33.50 11.31
C ARG A 438 22.09 32.72 10.88
N GLN A 439 22.27 31.59 10.17
CA GLN A 439 21.13 30.75 9.75
C GLN A 439 20.37 30.18 10.95
N LYS A 440 21.07 29.78 12.01
CA LYS A 440 20.43 29.31 13.25
C LYS A 440 19.62 30.41 13.95
N GLN A 441 20.14 31.64 13.97
CA GLN A 441 19.42 32.80 14.53
C GLN A 441 18.18 33.17 13.68
N GLU A 442 18.29 33.15 12.35
CA GLU A 442 17.15 33.42 11.45
C GLU A 442 16.03 32.39 11.62
N GLU A 443 16.36 31.11 11.78
CA GLU A 443 15.36 30.06 12.05
C GLU A 443 14.68 30.23 13.42
N GLU A 444 15.43 30.59 14.46
CA GLU A 444 14.83 30.88 15.78
C GLU A 444 13.90 32.09 15.73
N ILE A 445 14.28 33.16 15.04
CA ILE A 445 13.44 34.34 14.84
C ILE A 445 12.15 33.97 14.09
N LYS A 446 12.24 33.16 13.03
CA LYS A 446 11.05 32.67 12.30
C LYS A 446 10.13 31.83 13.18
N LYS A 447 10.69 30.94 14.01
CA LYS A 447 9.90 30.13 14.97
C LYS A 447 9.20 30.99 16.02
N ILE A 448 9.87 32.04 16.52
CA ILE A 448 9.28 33.00 17.45
C ILE A 448 8.15 33.79 16.78
N ALA A 449 8.38 34.32 15.57
CA ALA A 449 7.38 35.05 14.80
C ALA A 449 6.15 34.18 14.49
N GLN A 450 6.36 32.91 14.13
CA GLN A 450 5.26 31.97 13.88
C GLN A 450 4.46 31.68 15.16
N ARG A 451 5.12 31.51 16.31
CA ARG A 451 4.44 31.35 17.61
C ARG A 451 3.63 32.59 17.98
N GLN A 452 4.16 33.78 17.74
CA GLN A 452 3.45 35.04 17.97
C GLN A 452 2.24 35.19 17.03
N ALA A 453 2.39 34.88 15.74
CA ALA A 453 1.29 34.91 14.78
C ALA A 453 0.16 33.93 15.15
N THR A 454 0.51 32.70 15.56
CA THR A 454 -0.47 31.72 16.05
C THR A 454 -1.17 32.19 17.33
N ALA A 455 -0.45 32.83 18.25
CA ALA A 455 -1.04 33.39 19.47
C ALA A 455 -1.98 34.57 19.18
N GLU A 456 -1.66 35.44 18.21
CA GLU A 456 -2.53 36.54 17.78
C GLU A 456 -3.78 36.04 17.05
N LEU A 457 -3.65 35.01 16.21
CA LEU A 457 -4.79 34.33 15.60
C LEU A 457 -5.72 33.73 16.66
N GLY A 458 -5.16 33.08 17.68
CA GLY A 458 -5.92 32.56 18.83
C GLY A 458 -6.70 33.65 19.58
N LYS A 459 -6.09 34.83 19.78
CA LYS A 459 -6.75 36.00 20.40
C LYS A 459 -7.86 36.61 19.53
N LYS A 460 -7.69 36.65 18.20
CA LYS A 460 -8.72 37.13 17.27
C LYS A 460 -9.94 36.22 17.23
N VAL A 461 -9.73 34.90 17.30
CA VAL A 461 -10.82 33.92 17.35
C VAL A 461 -11.64 34.10 18.63
N THR A 462 -10.98 34.25 19.79
CA THR A 462 -11.68 34.50 21.07
C THR A 462 -12.45 35.82 21.06
N TYR A 463 -11.90 36.91 20.50
CA TYR A 463 -12.61 38.20 20.41
C TYR A 463 -13.88 38.14 19.54
N LEU A 464 -13.85 37.41 18.43
CA LEU A 464 -15.01 37.22 17.56
C LEU A 464 -16.10 36.38 18.23
N ASP A 465 -15.72 35.38 19.01
CA ASP A 465 -16.66 34.57 19.78
C ASP A 465 -17.32 35.36 20.91
N VAL A 466 -16.56 36.20 21.63
CA VAL A 466 -17.15 37.11 22.64
C VAL A 466 -18.16 38.07 22.00
N ARG A 467 -17.83 38.69 20.85
CA ARG A 467 -18.79 39.58 20.15
C ARG A 467 -20.04 38.85 19.65
N ARG A 468 -19.91 37.60 19.20
CA ARG A 468 -21.07 36.77 18.83
C ARG A 468 -21.96 36.53 20.05
N HIS A 469 -21.36 36.24 21.20
CA HIS A 469 -22.09 36.02 22.44
C HIS A 469 -22.77 37.29 22.95
N GLU A 470 -22.09 38.44 22.94
CA GLU A 470 -22.69 39.74 23.28
C GLU A 470 -23.87 40.09 22.37
N LYS A 471 -23.77 39.80 21.06
CA LYS A 471 -24.86 40.04 20.12
C LYS A 471 -26.07 39.12 20.37
N GLN A 472 -25.83 37.88 20.80
CA GLN A 472 -26.90 36.98 21.23
C GLN A 472 -27.56 37.46 22.53
N ILE A 473 -26.77 37.92 23.51
CA ILE A 473 -27.29 38.48 24.76
C ILE A 473 -28.15 39.72 24.49
N ARG A 474 -27.67 40.66 23.66
CA ARG A 474 -28.45 41.86 23.28
C ARG A 474 -29.75 41.51 22.56
N ARG A 475 -29.76 40.47 21.72
CA ARG A 475 -30.99 39.98 21.07
C ARG A 475 -31.97 39.40 22.07
N ARG A 476 -31.49 38.67 23.08
CA ARG A 476 -32.32 38.11 24.16
C ARG A 476 -32.86 39.16 25.13
N LEU A 477 -32.15 40.28 25.31
CA LEU A 477 -32.62 41.38 26.15
C LEU A 477 -33.57 42.34 25.42
N ALA A 478 -33.61 42.28 24.09
CA ALA A 478 -34.50 43.09 23.25
C ALA A 478 -35.81 42.35 22.86
N SER A 479 -35.88 41.06 23.13
CA SER A 479 -37.09 40.22 23.07
C SER A 479 -37.68 40.08 24.46
#